data_AF-A0A2M8EWE2-F1
#
_entry.id   AF-A0A2M8EWE2-F1
#
_cell.length_a   1.000
_cell.length_b   1.000
_cell.length_c   1.000
_cell.angle_alpha   90.00
_cell.angle_beta   90.00
_cell.angle_gamma   90.00
#
_symmetry.space_group_name_H-M   'P 1'
#
loop_
_entity.id
_entity.type
_entity.pdbx_description
1 polymer ?
#
loop_
_entity_poly.entity_id
_entity_poly.type
_entity_poly.pdbx_seq_one_letter_code
_entity_poly.pdbx_strand_id
1 'polypeptide(L)'
;MDFINSEDYKKIFVFHASILNRIIARESGSLEFKESFNWLSKDKYAKSMAAFANNKGGCIVFGIKDLPRELVGLQSTNFETTDEAKITTYLNDVFSPEIIFEKFVAEVQSKNIGILYTHQAKNKPVVCSKNDGDLKESDIYYRYNAKSERIKYPELKFLLDQIKTEENKVWMEHFEKISKIGPTNAAILDILGGEIIGQGGTLVIDKKLVPKLKFIKEGNFQEGGKPVLKLIGDVKPVSVVVGRGGKKSIGDVGMQITDDPNAPAVRLEEEEILKKKYPLDYTALTNGLLARYTNFKRNNQYHKLRKEFMKDKKLCRTRYLDPNNTGSSRKDFYSPLIYKKFDKHYTKKK
;
A
#
# COMPACT_ATOMS: atom_id res chain seq x y z
N MET A 1 24.25 11.24 -2.78
CA MET A 1 25.48 11.06 -1.98
C MET A 1 26.59 10.86 -2.97
N ASP A 2 27.75 11.50 -2.81
CA ASP A 2 28.85 11.30 -3.75
C ASP A 2 29.58 9.98 -3.44
N PHE A 3 29.28 8.93 -4.20
CA PHE A 3 29.87 7.60 -3.99
C PHE A 3 31.40 7.62 -4.10
N ILE A 4 31.96 8.45 -4.99
CA ILE A 4 33.41 8.53 -5.20
C ILE A 4 34.13 8.99 -3.93
N ASN A 5 33.47 9.81 -3.11
CA ASN A 5 33.99 10.31 -1.84
C ASN A 5 33.60 9.46 -0.63
N SER A 6 32.92 8.33 -0.85
CA SER A 6 32.43 7.45 0.22
C SER A 6 33.54 6.57 0.82
N GLU A 7 33.31 6.13 2.05
CA GLU A 7 34.18 5.15 2.71
C GLU A 7 34.19 3.79 2.01
N ASP A 8 33.08 3.44 1.34
CA ASP A 8 32.96 2.20 0.56
C ASP A 8 33.88 2.24 -0.67
N TYR A 9 33.95 3.37 -1.37
CA TYR A 9 34.88 3.56 -2.48
C TYR A 9 36.34 3.35 -2.03
N LYS A 10 36.73 3.97 -0.92
CA LYS A 10 38.10 3.82 -0.35
C LYS A 10 38.42 2.37 0.00
N LYS A 11 37.45 1.62 0.55
CA LYS A 11 37.61 0.19 0.88
C LYS A 11 37.75 -0.70 -0.35
N ILE A 12 37.15 -0.32 -1.48
CA ILE A 12 37.26 -1.08 -2.74
C ILE A 12 38.67 -0.92 -3.32
N PHE A 13 39.18 0.30 -3.39
CA PHE A 13 40.45 0.61 -4.05
C PHE A 13 41.65 0.58 -3.09
N VAL A 14 41.73 -0.49 -2.29
CA VAL A 14 42.92 -0.80 -1.48
C VAL A 14 43.81 -1.77 -2.26
N PHE A 15 45.06 -1.36 -2.50
CA PHE A 15 46.01 -2.10 -3.32
C PHE A 15 47.04 -2.86 -2.48
N HIS A 16 47.50 -3.98 -3.02
CA HIS A 16 48.55 -4.79 -2.41
C HIS A 16 49.89 -4.04 -2.43
N ALA A 17 50.57 -3.97 -1.29
CA ALA A 17 51.81 -3.19 -1.14
C ALA A 17 52.92 -3.60 -2.12
N SER A 18 53.02 -4.89 -2.43
CA SER A 18 54.12 -5.45 -3.23
C SER A 18 53.74 -5.85 -4.66
N ILE A 19 52.45 -5.83 -5.02
CA ILE A 19 51.99 -6.28 -6.35
C ILE A 19 51.23 -5.13 -6.99
N LEU A 20 51.83 -4.56 -8.04
CA LEU A 20 51.26 -3.42 -8.76
C LEU A 20 49.85 -3.72 -9.26
N ASN A 21 48.92 -2.76 -9.14
CA ASN A 21 47.52 -2.84 -9.59
C ASN A 21 46.68 -3.96 -8.94
N ARG A 22 47.21 -4.76 -8.02
CA ARG A 22 46.48 -5.85 -7.36
C ARG A 22 45.56 -5.30 -6.29
N ILE A 23 44.26 -5.55 -6.43
CA ILE A 23 43.25 -5.12 -5.46
C ILE A 23 43.12 -6.16 -4.33
N ILE A 24 43.13 -5.69 -3.08
CA ILE A 24 42.96 -6.52 -1.88
C ILE A 24 41.50 -6.86 -1.65
N ALA A 25 40.60 -5.90 -1.92
CA ALA A 25 39.16 -6.08 -1.78
C ALA A 25 38.69 -7.33 -2.56
N ARG A 26 37.73 -8.04 -1.97
CA ARG A 26 37.11 -9.22 -2.56
C ARG A 26 35.66 -8.92 -2.87
N GLU A 27 35.13 -9.62 -3.86
CA GLU A 27 33.70 -9.61 -4.11
C GLU A 27 32.92 -10.01 -2.85
N SER A 28 31.77 -9.37 -2.68
CA SER A 28 30.97 -9.51 -1.48
C SER A 28 29.49 -9.33 -1.78
N GLY A 29 28.67 -9.39 -0.73
CA GLY A 29 27.22 -9.13 -0.83
C GLY A 29 26.85 -7.75 -1.38
N SER A 30 27.80 -6.83 -1.53
CA SER A 30 27.60 -5.47 -2.04
C SER A 30 28.67 -5.04 -3.07
N LEU A 31 29.50 -5.96 -3.56
CA LEU A 31 30.55 -5.66 -4.53
C LEU A 31 30.72 -6.80 -5.52
N GLU A 32 30.69 -6.48 -6.81
CA GLU A 32 31.00 -7.37 -7.92
C GLU A 32 32.04 -6.73 -8.85
N PHE A 33 33.03 -7.51 -9.28
CA PHE A 33 34.04 -7.08 -10.22
C PHE A 33 33.76 -7.62 -11.62
N LYS A 34 34.01 -6.79 -12.62
CA LYS A 34 33.98 -7.17 -14.03
C LYS A 34 35.20 -6.61 -14.74
N GLU A 35 35.79 -7.40 -15.62
CA GLU A 35 36.92 -6.94 -16.42
C GLU A 35 36.45 -5.92 -17.46
N SER A 36 35.34 -6.19 -18.14
CA SER A 36 34.82 -5.36 -19.22
C SER A 36 33.30 -5.18 -19.13
N PHE A 37 32.83 -4.08 -19.72
CA PHE A 37 31.41 -3.79 -19.90
C PHE A 37 31.00 -4.12 -21.34
N ASN A 38 29.95 -4.92 -21.50
CA ASN A 38 29.33 -5.20 -22.78
C ASN A 38 27.81 -5.23 -22.63
N TRP A 39 27.10 -4.37 -23.37
CA TRP A 39 25.64 -4.27 -23.32
C TRP A 39 24.91 -5.58 -23.68
N LEU A 40 25.55 -6.50 -24.42
CA LEU A 40 24.98 -7.82 -24.67
C LEU A 40 24.81 -8.66 -23.40
N SER A 41 25.53 -8.35 -22.31
CA SER A 41 25.41 -8.97 -20.99
C SER A 41 24.56 -8.16 -20.00
N LYS A 42 23.70 -7.27 -20.50
CA LYS A 42 22.82 -6.40 -19.71
C LYS A 42 21.96 -7.17 -18.70
N ASP A 43 21.51 -8.37 -19.04
CA ASP A 43 20.73 -9.27 -18.20
C ASP A 43 21.50 -9.68 -16.93
N LYS A 44 22.78 -10.01 -17.08
CA LYS A 44 23.66 -10.35 -15.95
C LYS A 44 23.90 -9.16 -15.03
N TYR A 45 24.10 -7.98 -15.60
CA TYR A 45 24.27 -6.75 -14.80
C TYR A 45 22.98 -6.43 -14.05
N ALA A 46 21.85 -6.49 -14.74
CA ALA A 46 20.53 -6.22 -14.18
C ALA A 46 20.16 -7.24 -13.08
N LYS A 47 20.55 -8.51 -13.23
CA LYS A 47 20.42 -9.53 -12.18
C LYS A 47 21.18 -9.14 -10.91
N SER A 48 22.42 -8.69 -11.05
CA SER A 48 23.22 -8.24 -9.90
C SER A 48 22.70 -6.94 -9.29
N MET A 49 22.23 -5.99 -10.11
CA MET A 49 21.59 -4.76 -9.61
C MET A 49 20.32 -5.08 -8.82
N ALA A 50 19.43 -5.95 -9.33
CA ALA A 50 18.24 -6.39 -8.60
C ALA A 50 18.62 -7.11 -7.28
N ALA A 51 19.65 -7.96 -7.31
CA ALA A 51 20.17 -8.65 -6.14
C ALA A 51 20.72 -7.68 -5.07
N PHE A 52 21.41 -6.62 -5.48
CA PHE A 52 21.87 -5.56 -4.58
C PHE A 52 20.71 -4.75 -4.01
N ALA A 53 19.76 -4.34 -4.86
CA ALA A 53 18.60 -3.55 -4.48
C ALA A 53 17.72 -4.28 -3.44
N ASN A 54 17.52 -5.59 -3.59
CA ASN A 54 16.80 -6.43 -2.62
C ASN A 54 17.57 -6.64 -1.31
N ASN A 55 18.89 -6.46 -1.32
CA ASN A 55 19.73 -6.54 -0.13
C ASN A 55 20.05 -5.11 0.38
N LYS A 56 21.30 -4.79 0.68
CA LYS A 56 21.73 -3.52 1.29
C LYS A 56 22.25 -2.49 0.28
N GLY A 57 21.94 -2.67 -1.01
CA GLY A 57 22.63 -1.96 -2.10
C GLY A 57 24.03 -2.53 -2.38
N GLY A 58 24.72 -1.95 -3.35
CA GLY A 58 26.05 -2.40 -3.75
C GLY A 58 26.51 -1.81 -5.07
N CYS A 59 27.65 -2.27 -5.58
CA CYS A 59 28.16 -1.80 -6.86
C CYS A 59 28.75 -2.90 -7.73
N ILE A 60 28.67 -2.69 -9.04
CA ILE A 60 29.45 -3.42 -10.05
C ILE A 60 30.58 -2.49 -10.50
N VAL A 61 31.82 -2.93 -10.36
CA VAL A 61 33.01 -2.18 -10.77
C VAL A 61 33.65 -2.86 -11.98
N PHE A 62 33.73 -2.11 -13.08
CA PHE A 62 34.29 -2.52 -14.37
C PHE A 62 35.75 -2.09 -14.49
N GLY A 63 36.56 -2.87 -15.20
CA GLY A 63 38.00 -2.64 -15.37
C GLY A 63 38.87 -3.40 -14.36
N ILE A 64 38.35 -4.48 -13.77
CA ILE A 64 39.07 -5.33 -12.80
C ILE A 64 38.98 -6.79 -13.24
N LYS A 65 40.15 -7.43 -13.44
CA LYS A 65 40.22 -8.86 -13.78
C LYS A 65 39.70 -9.75 -12.65
N ASP A 66 39.25 -10.95 -12.96
CA ASP A 66 38.81 -11.91 -11.93
C ASP A 66 40.02 -12.58 -11.25
N LEU A 67 40.89 -13.22 -12.06
CA LEU A 67 42.09 -13.89 -11.56
C LEU A 67 43.33 -13.59 -12.42
N PRO A 68 44.36 -12.93 -11.84
CA PRO A 68 44.32 -12.18 -10.59
C PRO A 68 43.44 -10.91 -10.71
N ARG A 69 42.56 -10.63 -9.72
CA ARG A 69 42.06 -9.29 -9.29
C ARG A 69 43.05 -8.15 -9.46
N GLU A 70 43.19 -7.68 -10.68
CA GLU A 70 44.09 -6.61 -11.10
C GLU A 70 43.28 -5.51 -11.77
N LEU A 71 43.62 -4.28 -11.42
CA LEU A 71 43.11 -3.09 -12.08
C LEU A 71 43.69 -3.00 -13.49
N VAL A 72 42.84 -3.21 -14.50
CA VAL A 72 43.18 -3.12 -15.92
C VAL A 72 42.57 -1.91 -16.61
N GLY A 73 41.53 -1.33 -16.01
CA GLY A 73 40.78 -0.20 -16.58
C GLY A 73 39.79 -0.65 -17.66
N LEU A 74 38.96 0.29 -18.12
CA LEU A 74 38.01 0.09 -19.21
C LEU A 74 38.76 -0.11 -20.52
N GLN A 75 38.46 -1.21 -21.21
CA GLN A 75 39.10 -1.59 -22.49
C GLN A 75 38.41 -0.95 -23.71
N SER A 76 37.28 -0.27 -23.51
CA SER A 76 36.48 0.37 -24.55
C SER A 76 35.65 1.51 -23.95
N THR A 77 35.21 2.44 -24.79
CA THR A 77 34.34 3.56 -24.40
C THR A 77 32.85 3.18 -24.26
N ASN A 78 32.52 1.89 -24.35
CA ASN A 78 31.13 1.41 -24.33
C ASN A 78 30.42 1.73 -23.02
N PHE A 79 31.16 1.70 -21.90
CA PHE A 79 30.60 2.03 -20.60
C PHE A 79 30.22 3.51 -20.57
N GLU A 80 31.13 4.38 -20.98
CA GLU A 80 30.98 5.84 -21.01
C GLU A 80 29.83 6.25 -21.94
N THR A 81 29.81 5.72 -23.17
CA THR A 81 28.82 6.04 -24.21
C THR A 81 27.43 5.47 -23.97
N THR A 82 27.29 4.43 -23.13
CA THR A 82 25.97 3.89 -22.79
C THR A 82 25.25 4.83 -21.82
N ASP A 83 24.27 5.56 -22.32
CA ASP A 83 23.45 6.48 -21.52
C ASP A 83 22.67 5.76 -20.41
N GLU A 84 22.57 6.41 -19.25
CA GLU A 84 21.81 5.98 -18.07
C GLU A 84 20.32 5.81 -18.39
N ALA A 85 19.77 6.61 -19.30
CA ALA A 85 18.38 6.47 -19.75
C ALA A 85 18.14 5.11 -20.42
N LYS A 86 19.11 4.60 -21.18
CA LYS A 86 19.04 3.27 -21.81
C LYS A 86 19.05 2.16 -20.77
N ILE A 87 19.88 2.31 -19.73
CA ILE A 87 19.94 1.37 -18.61
C ILE A 87 18.63 1.38 -17.84
N THR A 88 18.14 2.56 -17.47
CA THR A 88 16.88 2.76 -16.74
C THR A 88 15.69 2.16 -17.49
N THR A 89 15.58 2.45 -18.79
CA THR A 89 14.52 1.90 -19.65
C THR A 89 14.55 0.37 -19.64
N TYR A 90 15.75 -0.23 -19.78
CA TYR A 90 15.89 -1.67 -19.72
C TYR A 90 15.53 -2.24 -18.35
N LEU A 91 16.00 -1.64 -17.24
CA LEU A 91 15.68 -2.11 -15.90
C LEU A 91 14.18 -2.04 -15.59
N ASN A 92 13.50 -0.95 -15.95
CA ASN A 92 12.05 -0.79 -15.75
C ASN A 92 11.21 -1.75 -16.62
N ASP A 93 11.77 -2.20 -17.74
CA ASP A 93 11.14 -3.17 -18.63
C ASP A 93 11.25 -4.61 -18.08
N VAL A 94 12.28 -4.93 -17.29
CA VAL A 94 12.48 -6.28 -16.72
C VAL A 94 12.24 -6.40 -15.21
N PHE A 95 12.16 -5.30 -14.46
CA PHE A 95 11.99 -5.31 -13.00
C PHE A 95 10.91 -4.33 -12.52
N SER A 96 10.28 -4.68 -11.41
CA SER A 96 9.39 -3.79 -10.65
C SER A 96 9.45 -4.13 -9.15
N PRO A 97 9.46 -3.14 -8.24
CA PRO A 97 9.55 -1.69 -8.48
C PRO A 97 10.90 -1.23 -9.07
N GLU A 98 10.98 0.05 -9.43
CA GLU A 98 12.14 0.68 -10.05
C GLU A 98 13.45 0.45 -9.24
N ILE A 99 14.51 0.12 -9.97
CA ILE A 99 15.87 0.02 -9.41
C ILE A 99 16.56 1.37 -9.59
N ILE A 100 16.84 2.03 -8.47
CA ILE A 100 17.57 3.30 -8.46
C ILE A 100 19.07 3.01 -8.46
N PHE A 101 19.79 3.58 -9.43
CA PHE A 101 21.24 3.44 -9.55
C PHE A 101 21.90 4.76 -9.96
N GLU A 102 23.21 4.83 -9.75
CA GLU A 102 24.08 5.91 -10.21
C GLU A 102 25.23 5.30 -11.03
N LYS A 103 25.64 5.99 -12.09
CA LYS A 103 26.73 5.57 -12.98
C LYS A 103 27.90 6.54 -12.82
N PHE A 104 29.11 6.01 -12.65
CA PHE A 104 30.32 6.81 -12.52
C PHE A 104 31.43 6.30 -13.41
N VAL A 105 32.25 7.24 -13.88
CA VAL A 105 33.58 6.96 -14.43
C VAL A 105 34.58 7.62 -13.50
N ALA A 106 35.53 6.85 -12.99
CA ALA A 106 36.55 7.35 -12.07
C ALA A 106 37.94 6.95 -12.57
N GLU A 107 38.93 7.78 -12.29
CA GLU A 107 40.33 7.47 -12.58
C GLU A 107 41.01 6.92 -11.33
N VAL A 108 41.56 5.70 -11.43
CA VAL A 108 42.28 5.04 -10.35
C VAL A 108 43.63 4.58 -10.89
N GLN A 109 44.74 4.97 -10.27
CA GLN A 109 46.10 4.65 -10.72
C GLN A 109 46.31 4.92 -12.24
N SER A 110 45.83 6.07 -12.74
CA SER A 110 45.87 6.47 -14.15
C SER A 110 45.07 5.57 -15.11
N LYS A 111 44.10 4.81 -14.59
CA LYS A 111 43.20 3.96 -15.38
C LYS A 111 41.75 4.33 -15.11
N ASN A 112 40.99 4.54 -16.17
CA ASN A 112 39.55 4.77 -16.05
C ASN A 112 38.83 3.47 -15.71
N ILE A 113 37.94 3.54 -14.73
CA ILE A 113 37.04 2.46 -14.32
C ILE A 113 35.60 2.90 -14.44
N GLY A 114 34.71 1.94 -14.68
CA GLY A 114 33.26 2.15 -14.69
C GLY A 114 32.64 1.63 -13.40
N ILE A 115 31.68 2.35 -12.84
CA ILE A 115 30.96 1.93 -11.63
C ILE A 115 29.46 2.07 -11.87
N LEU A 116 28.70 1.00 -11.61
CA LEU A 116 27.26 1.06 -11.43
C LEU A 116 26.95 0.86 -9.94
N TYR A 117 26.59 1.93 -9.25
CA TYR A 117 26.19 1.89 -7.85
C TYR A 117 24.67 1.74 -7.76
N THR A 118 24.20 0.65 -7.18
CA THR A 118 22.77 0.37 -6.98
C THR A 118 22.38 0.64 -5.54
N HIS A 119 21.37 1.49 -5.37
CA HIS A 119 20.81 1.79 -4.06
C HIS A 119 19.98 0.63 -3.53
N GLN A 120 19.91 0.51 -2.21
CA GLN A 120 18.92 -0.36 -1.59
C GLN A 120 17.51 0.12 -1.98
N ALA A 121 16.68 -0.80 -2.46
CA ALA A 121 15.29 -0.48 -2.78
C ALA A 121 14.53 -0.07 -1.52
N LYS A 122 13.79 1.03 -1.61
CA LYS A 122 12.88 1.48 -0.55
C LYS A 122 11.68 0.55 -0.41
N ASN A 123 11.14 0.11 -1.54
CA ASN A 123 10.04 -0.83 -1.62
C ASN A 123 10.59 -2.16 -2.09
N LYS A 124 10.64 -3.14 -1.21
CA LYS A 124 11.08 -4.51 -1.51
C LYS A 124 9.88 -5.46 -1.51
N PRO A 125 9.94 -6.57 -2.25
CA PRO A 125 11.03 -6.97 -3.15
C PRO A 125 10.93 -6.33 -4.55
N VAL A 126 12.09 -6.09 -5.17
CA VAL A 126 12.26 -5.94 -6.62
C VAL A 126 12.13 -7.32 -7.27
N VAL A 127 11.13 -7.47 -8.12
CA VAL A 127 10.73 -8.71 -8.78
C VAL A 127 10.95 -8.59 -10.28
N CYS A 128 11.41 -9.66 -10.91
CA CYS A 128 11.53 -9.75 -12.35
C CYS A 128 10.14 -9.81 -12.99
N SER A 129 9.80 -8.85 -13.85
CA SER A 129 8.48 -8.73 -14.49
C SER A 129 8.34 -9.56 -15.76
N LYS A 130 9.46 -9.98 -16.37
CA LYS A 130 9.48 -10.81 -17.58
C LYS A 130 10.78 -11.58 -17.75
N ASN A 131 10.82 -12.48 -18.72
CA ASN A 131 12.03 -13.23 -19.08
C ASN A 131 12.94 -12.40 -20.02
N ASP A 132 14.24 -12.33 -19.73
CA ASP A 132 15.30 -11.83 -20.64
C ASP A 132 16.64 -12.49 -20.29
N GLY A 133 17.21 -13.29 -21.20
CA GLY A 133 18.45 -14.02 -20.93
C GLY A 133 18.42 -14.88 -19.65
N ASP A 134 19.32 -14.57 -18.71
CA ASP A 134 19.44 -15.20 -17.39
C ASP A 134 18.33 -14.77 -16.40
N LEU A 135 17.52 -13.77 -16.75
CA LEU A 135 16.39 -13.30 -15.97
C LEU A 135 15.14 -14.13 -16.27
N LYS A 136 14.42 -14.53 -15.22
CA LYS A 136 13.14 -15.24 -15.32
C LYS A 136 12.04 -14.50 -14.61
N GLU A 137 10.90 -14.42 -15.26
CA GLU A 137 9.69 -13.80 -14.73
C GLU A 137 9.34 -14.35 -13.35
N SER A 138 8.87 -13.46 -12.47
CA SER A 138 8.51 -13.71 -11.08
C SER A 138 9.68 -14.10 -10.14
N ASP A 139 10.91 -14.21 -10.64
CA ASP A 139 12.06 -14.39 -9.76
C ASP A 139 12.36 -13.12 -8.98
N ILE A 140 12.75 -13.32 -7.72
CA ILE A 140 13.40 -12.30 -6.90
C ILE A 140 14.87 -12.70 -6.80
N TYR A 141 15.77 -11.80 -7.19
CA TYR A 141 17.20 -12.03 -7.08
C TYR A 141 17.75 -11.47 -5.76
N TYR A 142 18.70 -12.19 -5.17
CA TYR A 142 19.35 -11.81 -3.93
C TYR A 142 20.85 -12.14 -4.01
N ARG A 143 21.67 -11.30 -3.37
CA ARG A 143 23.13 -11.46 -3.37
C ARG A 143 23.57 -12.29 -2.15
N TYR A 144 24.06 -13.50 -2.40
CA TYR A 144 24.67 -14.39 -1.42
C TYR A 144 26.18 -14.34 -1.55
N ASN A 145 26.84 -13.57 -0.69
CA ASN A 145 28.28 -13.30 -0.81
C ASN A 145 28.62 -12.81 -2.24
N ALA A 146 29.46 -13.53 -2.97
CA ALA A 146 29.92 -13.15 -4.31
C ALA A 146 29.01 -13.65 -5.47
N LYS A 147 27.78 -14.12 -5.20
CA LYS A 147 26.88 -14.62 -6.25
C LYS A 147 25.47 -14.04 -6.16
N SER A 148 24.92 -13.69 -7.32
CA SER A 148 23.53 -13.25 -7.49
C SER A 148 22.68 -14.46 -7.90
N GLU A 149 21.78 -14.90 -7.02
CA GLU A 149 20.95 -16.10 -7.23
C GLU A 149 19.48 -15.78 -6.94
N ARG A 150 18.59 -16.74 -7.23
CA ARG A 150 17.19 -16.66 -6.77
C ARG A 150 17.18 -16.60 -5.23
N ILE A 151 16.33 -15.75 -4.69
CA ILE A 151 16.16 -15.62 -3.25
C ILE A 151 15.74 -16.96 -2.65
N LYS A 152 16.35 -17.30 -1.52
CA LYS A 152 16.02 -18.47 -0.71
C LYS A 152 14.99 -18.08 0.33
N TYR A 153 14.28 -19.09 0.82
CA TYR A 153 13.20 -18.92 1.77
C TYR A 153 13.56 -18.06 3.00
N PRO A 154 14.74 -18.21 3.65
CA PRO A 154 15.06 -17.41 4.85
C PRO A 154 15.06 -15.91 4.58
N GLU A 155 15.71 -15.46 3.50
CA GLU A 155 15.77 -14.04 3.14
C GLU A 155 14.41 -13.53 2.67
N LEU A 156 13.65 -14.34 1.92
CA LEU A 156 12.29 -13.99 1.51
C LEU A 156 11.39 -13.81 2.73
N LYS A 157 11.44 -14.75 3.68
CA LYS A 157 10.68 -14.70 4.93
C LYS A 157 11.04 -13.46 5.74
N PHE A 158 12.33 -13.17 5.87
CA PHE A 158 12.82 -11.97 6.53
C PHE A 158 12.26 -10.69 5.89
N LEU A 159 12.32 -10.57 4.55
CA LEU A 159 11.75 -9.40 3.85
C LEU A 159 10.25 -9.24 4.11
N LEU A 160 9.48 -10.32 4.03
CA LEU A 160 8.03 -10.29 4.29
C LEU A 160 7.72 -9.90 5.74
N ASP A 161 8.52 -10.39 6.70
CA ASP A 161 8.35 -10.05 8.11
C ASP A 161 8.74 -8.60 8.41
N GLN A 162 9.75 -8.04 7.72
CA GLN A 162 10.09 -6.62 7.82
C GLN A 162 8.94 -5.74 7.33
N ILE A 163 8.38 -6.02 6.14
CA ILE A 163 7.24 -5.27 5.59
C ILE A 163 6.08 -5.27 6.58
N LYS A 164 5.71 -6.46 7.08
CA LYS A 164 4.64 -6.60 8.08
C LYS A 164 4.93 -5.83 9.37
N THR A 165 6.19 -5.84 9.83
CA THR A 165 6.59 -5.18 11.07
C THR A 165 6.58 -3.65 10.94
N GLU A 166 7.01 -3.12 9.79
CA GLU A 166 6.96 -1.68 9.50
C GLU A 166 5.52 -1.18 9.43
N GLU A 167 4.63 -1.90 8.74
CA GLU A 167 3.19 -1.60 8.73
C GLU A 167 2.59 -1.64 10.14
N ASN A 168 2.90 -2.69 10.91
CA ASN A 168 2.43 -2.82 12.28
C ASN A 168 2.94 -1.70 13.18
N LYS A 169 4.18 -1.24 13.01
CA LYS A 169 4.74 -0.14 13.80
C LYS A 169 3.93 1.14 13.62
N VAL A 170 3.62 1.50 12.37
CA VAL A 170 2.77 2.66 12.07
C VAL A 170 1.40 2.51 12.74
N TRP A 171 0.77 1.34 12.63
CA TRP A 171 -0.50 1.08 13.31
C TRP A 171 -0.42 1.17 14.84
N MET A 172 0.64 0.64 15.42
CA MET A 172 0.85 0.67 16.88
C MET A 172 1.09 2.09 17.39
N GLU A 173 1.82 2.93 16.65
CA GLU A 173 1.98 4.34 16.99
C GLU A 173 0.62 5.08 17.01
N HIS A 174 -0.25 4.78 16.04
CA HIS A 174 -1.62 5.33 16.02
C HIS A 174 -2.45 4.80 17.19
N PHE A 175 -2.38 3.50 17.47
CA PHE A 175 -3.09 2.89 18.58
C PHE A 175 -2.63 3.45 19.93
N GLU A 176 -1.34 3.68 20.12
CA GLU A 176 -0.79 4.30 21.33
C GLU A 176 -1.32 5.73 21.52
N LYS A 177 -1.35 6.54 20.44
CA LYS A 177 -1.96 7.88 20.47
C LYS A 177 -3.44 7.81 20.86
N ILE A 178 -4.21 6.91 20.25
CA ILE A 178 -5.64 6.72 20.58
C ILE A 178 -5.83 6.25 22.03
N SER A 179 -4.99 5.33 22.50
CA SER A 179 -5.04 4.81 23.87
C SER A 179 -4.77 5.92 24.90
N LYS A 180 -3.77 6.78 24.67
CA LYS A 180 -3.47 7.94 25.52
C LYS A 180 -4.61 8.96 25.57
N ILE A 181 -5.28 9.22 24.45
CA ILE A 181 -6.44 10.12 24.36
C ILE A 181 -7.68 9.47 24.99
N GLY A 182 -7.77 8.15 24.92
CA GLY A 182 -8.94 7.33 25.22
C GLY A 182 -9.75 7.07 23.94
N PRO A 183 -10.09 5.81 23.62
CA PRO A 183 -10.81 5.48 22.38
C PRO A 183 -12.20 6.11 22.27
N THR A 184 -12.80 6.48 23.41
CA THR A 184 -14.06 7.22 23.50
C THR A 184 -13.93 8.69 23.09
N ASN A 185 -12.73 9.25 23.25
CA ASN A 185 -12.41 10.65 23.01
C ASN A 185 -11.66 10.87 21.68
N ALA A 186 -11.37 9.79 20.95
CA ALA A 186 -10.72 9.82 19.65
C ALA A 186 -11.75 9.68 18.52
N ALA A 187 -11.48 10.32 17.38
CA ALA A 187 -12.25 10.19 16.16
C ALA A 187 -11.33 10.00 14.96
N ILE A 188 -11.79 9.24 13.96
CA ILE A 188 -11.08 8.97 12.71
C ILE A 188 -11.63 9.91 11.63
N LEU A 189 -10.76 10.68 10.99
CA LEU A 189 -11.09 11.52 9.85
C LEU A 189 -10.86 10.74 8.54
N ASP A 190 -11.92 10.47 7.79
CA ASP A 190 -11.86 10.09 6.39
C ASP A 190 -11.73 11.34 5.51
N ILE A 191 -10.52 11.56 5.02
CA ILE A 191 -10.18 12.72 4.18
C ILE A 191 -10.81 12.62 2.79
N LEU A 192 -11.01 11.41 2.26
CA LEU A 192 -11.60 11.18 0.93
C LEU A 192 -13.12 11.33 0.98
N GLY A 193 -13.74 10.78 2.03
CA GLY A 193 -15.17 10.85 2.28
C GLY A 193 -15.63 12.20 2.86
N GLY A 194 -14.74 12.93 3.54
CA GLY A 194 -15.09 14.15 4.27
C GLY A 194 -15.86 13.87 5.56
N GLU A 195 -15.63 12.72 6.19
CA GLU A 195 -16.36 12.28 7.40
C GLU A 195 -15.41 12.17 8.59
N ILE A 196 -15.83 12.61 9.77
CA ILE A 196 -15.16 12.36 11.05
C ILE A 196 -16.03 11.40 11.84
N ILE A 197 -15.50 10.22 12.16
CA ILE A 197 -16.21 9.14 12.83
C ILE A 197 -15.63 8.96 14.23
N GLY A 198 -16.44 9.18 15.27
CA GLY A 198 -16.05 8.93 16.65
C GLY A 198 -17.17 8.25 17.44
N GLN A 199 -16.96 8.01 18.73
CA GLN A 199 -18.00 7.43 19.59
C GLN A 199 -19.25 8.33 19.68
N GLY A 200 -19.08 9.65 19.55
CA GLY A 200 -20.16 10.64 19.56
C GLY A 200 -21.00 10.70 18.27
N GLY A 201 -20.69 9.90 17.24
CA GLY A 201 -21.39 9.89 15.96
C GLY A 201 -20.49 10.25 14.77
N THR A 202 -21.13 10.47 13.62
CA THR A 202 -20.44 10.86 12.37
C THR A 202 -20.67 12.33 12.10
N LEU A 203 -19.59 13.10 12.07
CA LEU A 203 -19.58 14.49 11.66
C LEU A 203 -19.23 14.54 10.16
N VAL A 204 -20.10 15.12 9.33
CA VAL A 204 -19.88 15.26 7.88
C VAL A 204 -19.39 16.69 7.59
N ILE A 205 -18.28 16.79 6.89
CA ILE A 205 -17.69 18.05 6.44
C ILE A 205 -18.17 18.30 5.01
N ASP A 206 -18.67 19.51 4.72
CA ASP A 206 -18.99 19.90 3.35
C ASP A 206 -17.72 19.80 2.47
N LYS A 207 -17.83 19.14 1.31
CA LYS A 207 -16.73 18.99 0.33
C LYS A 207 -16.10 20.32 -0.06
N LYS A 208 -16.82 21.45 0.01
CA LYS A 208 -16.27 22.79 -0.25
C LYS A 208 -15.30 23.26 0.83
N LEU A 209 -15.40 22.73 2.04
CA LEU A 209 -14.53 23.05 3.18
C LEU A 209 -13.30 22.13 3.22
N VAL A 210 -13.38 20.93 2.65
CA VAL A 210 -12.26 19.96 2.62
C VAL A 210 -10.97 20.54 2.01
N PRO A 211 -10.99 21.24 0.85
CA PRO A 211 -9.79 21.90 0.31
C PRO A 211 -9.24 23.05 1.16
N LYS A 212 -10.06 23.63 2.05
CA LYS A 212 -9.64 24.71 2.96
C LYS A 212 -8.93 24.16 4.21
N LEU A 213 -9.09 22.86 4.51
CA LEU A 213 -8.35 22.19 5.57
C LEU A 213 -6.88 22.03 5.13
N LYS A 214 -6.04 23.00 5.51
CA LYS A 214 -4.59 22.90 5.30
C LYS A 214 -3.98 22.03 6.38
N PHE A 215 -3.75 20.76 6.08
CA PHE A 215 -3.04 19.86 6.99
C PHE A 215 -1.53 20.09 6.88
N ILE A 216 -0.87 20.32 8.01
CA ILE A 216 0.60 20.25 8.09
C ILE A 216 0.93 18.79 8.43
N LYS A 217 1.63 18.10 7.54
CA LYS A 217 2.15 16.76 7.82
C LYS A 217 3.19 16.85 8.94
N GLU A 218 3.16 15.94 9.92
CA GLU A 218 4.19 15.86 10.97
C GLU A 218 5.58 15.80 10.29
N GLY A 219 6.43 16.80 10.58
CA GLY A 219 7.75 16.98 9.97
C GLY A 219 8.19 18.44 9.78
N ASN A 220 7.25 19.39 9.74
CA ASN A 220 7.53 20.83 9.61
C ASN A 220 7.27 21.60 10.92
N PHE A 221 7.89 21.16 12.03
CA PHE A 221 7.86 21.93 13.28
C PHE A 221 9.13 22.77 13.39
N GLN A 222 9.00 24.09 13.27
CA GLN A 222 10.01 25.04 13.78
C GLN A 222 9.54 25.53 15.15
N GLU A 223 10.38 25.40 16.17
CA GLU A 223 10.12 25.99 17.50
C GLU A 223 10.02 27.51 17.36
N GLY A 224 8.84 28.07 17.64
CA GLY A 224 8.52 29.50 17.52
C GLY A 224 7.40 29.86 16.51
N GLY A 225 6.84 28.87 15.80
CA GLY A 225 5.79 29.08 14.78
C GLY A 225 4.40 29.45 15.32
N LYS A 226 3.68 30.29 14.56
CA LYS A 226 2.29 30.75 14.77
C LYS A 226 1.28 29.59 14.96
N PRO A 227 0.16 29.84 15.69
CA PRO A 227 -0.61 28.83 16.41
C PRO A 227 -1.17 27.68 15.56
N VAL A 228 -1.25 26.52 16.23
CA VAL A 228 -1.94 25.28 15.82
C VAL A 228 -3.40 25.59 15.49
N LEU A 229 -3.86 25.09 14.34
CA LEU A 229 -5.18 25.38 13.75
C LEU A 229 -6.33 25.25 14.76
N LYS A 230 -7.15 26.30 14.85
CA LYS A 230 -8.43 26.31 15.58
C LYS A 230 -9.56 26.30 14.54
N LEU A 231 -10.21 25.16 14.34
CA LEU A 231 -11.44 25.10 13.57
C LEU A 231 -12.58 25.64 14.46
N ILE A 232 -13.04 26.87 14.18
CA ILE A 232 -14.26 27.43 14.78
C ILE A 232 -15.29 27.47 13.66
N GLY A 233 -16.33 26.65 13.76
CA GLY A 233 -17.46 26.67 12.83
C GLY A 233 -18.74 26.38 13.60
N ASP A 234 -19.84 27.00 13.16
CA ASP A 234 -21.16 26.76 13.75
C ASP A 234 -21.60 25.35 13.40
N VAL A 235 -21.64 24.46 14.39
CA VAL A 235 -22.10 23.09 14.16
C VAL A 235 -23.61 23.06 14.24
N LYS A 236 -24.27 22.82 13.11
CA LYS A 236 -25.72 22.61 13.10
C LYS A 236 -26.00 21.12 13.30
N PRO A 237 -26.86 20.75 14.26
CA PRO A 237 -27.35 19.37 14.34
C PRO A 237 -28.17 19.10 13.08
N VAL A 238 -27.67 18.20 12.24
CA VAL A 238 -28.42 17.74 11.08
C VAL A 238 -29.02 16.41 11.49
N SER A 239 -30.35 16.34 11.64
CA SER A 239 -30.99 15.03 11.63
C SER A 239 -30.55 14.36 10.33
N VAL A 240 -29.86 13.23 10.40
CA VAL A 240 -29.63 12.39 9.22
C VAL A 240 -31.01 12.00 8.72
N VAL A 241 -31.53 12.77 7.77
CA VAL A 241 -32.87 12.54 7.23
C VAL A 241 -32.74 11.35 6.32
N VAL A 242 -32.94 10.16 6.89
CA VAL A 242 -33.41 9.02 6.10
C VAL A 242 -34.70 9.51 5.43
N GLY A 243 -34.71 9.48 4.08
CA GLY A 243 -35.78 10.03 3.24
C GLY A 243 -37.18 9.86 3.83
N ARG A 244 -38.00 10.92 3.68
CA ARG A 244 -39.35 11.08 4.24
C ARG A 244 -40.10 9.74 4.30
N GLY A 245 -40.26 9.20 5.52
CA GLY A 245 -40.96 7.94 5.81
C GLY A 245 -40.44 7.15 7.03
N GLY A 246 -39.23 7.43 7.51
CA GLY A 246 -38.65 6.73 8.67
C GLY A 246 -38.81 7.49 9.99
N LYS A 247 -39.62 6.97 10.93
CA LYS A 247 -39.61 7.43 12.34
C LYS A 247 -38.18 7.43 12.93
N LYS A 248 -37.80 8.55 13.55
CA LYS A 248 -36.52 8.82 14.24
C LYS A 248 -36.08 7.64 15.13
N SER A 249 -34.84 7.20 14.99
CA SER A 249 -34.14 6.32 15.93
C SER A 249 -32.93 7.07 16.49
N ILE A 250 -32.79 7.08 17.81
CA ILE A 250 -31.88 7.90 18.63
C ILE A 250 -30.37 7.56 18.46
N GLY A 251 -30.00 6.73 17.48
CA GLY A 251 -28.61 6.25 17.29
C GLY A 251 -27.83 6.82 16.11
N ASP A 252 -28.46 7.57 15.20
CA ASP A 252 -27.82 8.13 13.98
C ASP A 252 -27.92 9.68 14.02
N VAL A 253 -27.27 10.33 14.99
CA VAL A 253 -27.11 11.79 14.97
C VAL A 253 -25.84 12.11 14.21
N GLY A 254 -25.99 12.55 12.96
CA GLY A 254 -24.92 13.17 12.21
C GLY A 254 -24.84 14.66 12.56
N MET A 255 -23.67 15.25 12.58
CA MET A 255 -23.51 16.71 12.68
C MET A 255 -22.86 17.21 11.39
N GLN A 256 -23.24 18.39 10.91
CA GLN A 256 -22.62 19.01 9.73
C GLN A 256 -21.96 20.32 10.16
N ILE A 257 -20.70 20.53 9.78
CA ILE A 257 -20.02 21.83 9.95
C ILE A 257 -20.23 22.62 8.66
N THR A 258 -20.83 23.81 8.76
CA THR A 258 -21.06 24.71 7.61
C THR A 258 -20.96 26.17 8.03
N ASP A 259 -20.40 27.01 7.16
CA ASP A 259 -20.34 28.47 7.34
C ASP A 259 -21.55 29.18 6.70
N ASP A 260 -22.49 28.44 6.09
CA ASP A 260 -23.64 28.97 5.36
C ASP A 260 -24.95 28.79 6.17
N PRO A 261 -25.64 29.88 6.56
CA PRO A 261 -26.89 29.81 7.32
C PRO A 261 -28.02 29.09 6.55
N ASN A 262 -27.94 28.98 5.22
CA ASN A 262 -28.93 28.38 4.33
C ASN A 262 -28.45 27.07 3.67
N ALA A 263 -27.39 26.45 4.18
CA ALA A 263 -26.82 25.23 3.59
C ALA A 263 -27.87 24.09 3.44
N PRO A 264 -28.07 23.51 2.24
CA PRO A 264 -28.98 22.40 2.04
C PRO A 264 -28.42 21.09 2.65
N ALA A 265 -29.31 20.28 3.24
CA ALA A 265 -28.94 19.01 3.90
C ALA A 265 -28.33 18.00 2.90
N VAL A 266 -27.23 17.36 3.29
CA VAL A 266 -26.62 16.25 2.54
C VAL A 266 -27.60 15.06 2.54
N ARG A 267 -28.18 14.75 1.38
CA ARG A 267 -28.98 13.54 1.18
C ARG A 267 -28.03 12.39 0.87
N LEU A 268 -27.95 11.40 1.77
CA LEU A 268 -27.50 10.07 1.36
C LEU A 268 -28.56 9.53 0.41
N GLU A 269 -28.22 9.43 -0.88
CA GLU A 269 -29.10 8.86 -1.90
C GLU A 269 -29.61 7.49 -1.42
N GLU A 270 -30.91 7.23 -1.52
CA GLU A 270 -31.53 6.02 -0.97
C GLU A 270 -30.86 4.73 -1.47
N GLU A 271 -30.27 4.78 -2.66
CA GLU A 271 -29.49 3.70 -3.26
C GLU A 271 -28.18 3.39 -2.50
N GLU A 272 -27.49 4.39 -1.96
CA GLU A 272 -26.27 4.18 -1.15
C GLU A 272 -26.60 3.44 0.15
N ILE A 273 -27.72 3.78 0.79
CA ILE A 273 -28.17 3.13 2.03
C ILE A 273 -28.57 1.68 1.74
N LEU A 274 -29.27 1.43 0.63
CA LEU A 274 -29.63 0.07 0.22
C LEU A 274 -28.37 -0.76 -0.09
N LYS A 275 -27.38 -0.20 -0.82
CA LYS A 275 -26.12 -0.92 -1.10
C LYS A 275 -25.32 -1.23 0.16
N LYS A 276 -25.17 -0.28 1.09
CA LYS A 276 -24.30 -0.44 2.26
C LYS A 276 -24.96 -1.19 3.43
N LYS A 277 -26.22 -0.87 3.77
CA LYS A 277 -26.90 -1.43 4.97
C LYS A 277 -27.85 -2.60 4.64
N TYR A 278 -28.44 -2.65 3.44
CA TYR A 278 -29.45 -3.66 3.05
C TYR A 278 -29.18 -4.29 1.66
N PRO A 279 -28.00 -4.88 1.42
CA PRO A 279 -27.58 -5.34 0.09
C PRO A 279 -28.37 -6.54 -0.45
N LEU A 280 -29.12 -7.25 0.40
CA LEU A 280 -29.75 -8.52 0.02
C LEU A 280 -31.20 -8.29 -0.41
N ASP A 281 -31.59 -8.75 -1.60
CA ASP A 281 -33.01 -8.88 -1.93
C ASP A 281 -33.55 -10.26 -1.55
N TYR A 282 -34.82 -10.52 -1.85
CA TYR A 282 -35.47 -11.79 -1.54
C TYR A 282 -34.71 -13.01 -2.09
N THR A 283 -34.22 -12.91 -3.32
CA THR A 283 -33.51 -14.01 -3.99
C THR A 283 -32.14 -14.22 -3.34
N ALA A 284 -31.39 -13.13 -3.13
CA ALA A 284 -30.08 -13.19 -2.48
C ALA A 284 -30.17 -13.74 -1.04
N LEU A 285 -31.16 -13.30 -0.26
CA LEU A 285 -31.42 -13.82 1.07
C LEU A 285 -31.74 -15.32 1.03
N THR A 286 -32.67 -15.73 0.17
CA THR A 286 -33.11 -17.14 0.09
C THR A 286 -31.95 -18.06 -0.32
N ASN A 287 -31.14 -17.65 -1.30
CA ASN A 287 -29.97 -18.40 -1.73
C ASN A 287 -28.91 -18.49 -0.63
N GLY A 288 -28.68 -17.40 0.12
CA GLY A 288 -27.76 -17.43 1.26
C GLY A 288 -28.25 -18.34 2.39
N LEU A 289 -29.56 -18.42 2.65
CA LEU A 289 -30.13 -19.35 3.63
C LEU A 289 -29.98 -20.82 3.18
N LEU A 290 -30.23 -21.12 1.90
CA LEU A 290 -30.00 -22.44 1.30
C LEU A 290 -28.53 -22.87 1.38
N ALA A 291 -27.61 -21.93 1.14
CA ALA A 291 -26.18 -22.16 1.25
C ALA A 291 -25.76 -22.43 2.71
N ARG A 292 -26.31 -21.65 3.66
CA ARG A 292 -25.86 -21.61 5.07
C ARG A 292 -26.37 -22.74 5.96
N TYR A 293 -27.56 -23.29 5.71
CA TYR A 293 -28.19 -24.26 6.61
C TYR A 293 -28.45 -25.61 5.94
N THR A 294 -28.28 -26.70 6.68
CA THR A 294 -28.53 -28.07 6.19
C THR A 294 -30.02 -28.38 6.05
N ASN A 295 -30.84 -27.83 6.94
CA ASN A 295 -32.27 -28.14 7.05
C ASN A 295 -33.19 -27.03 6.53
N PHE A 296 -32.65 -26.03 5.83
CA PHE A 296 -33.46 -24.94 5.29
C PHE A 296 -34.31 -25.40 4.11
N LYS A 297 -35.61 -25.09 4.16
CA LYS A 297 -36.57 -25.27 3.06
C LYS A 297 -37.41 -24.01 2.92
N ARG A 298 -37.70 -23.60 1.68
CA ARG A 298 -38.61 -22.49 1.37
C ARG A 298 -40.06 -22.93 1.59
N ASN A 299 -40.49 -22.97 2.84
CA ASN A 299 -41.81 -23.44 3.27
C ASN A 299 -42.56 -22.35 4.06
N ASN A 300 -43.76 -22.66 4.54
CA ASN A 300 -44.59 -21.74 5.31
C ASN A 300 -43.89 -21.22 6.58
N GLN A 301 -43.08 -22.06 7.24
CA GLN A 301 -42.30 -21.66 8.41
C GLN A 301 -41.28 -20.58 8.08
N TYR A 302 -40.52 -20.73 6.98
CA TYR A 302 -39.60 -19.70 6.50
C TYR A 302 -40.33 -18.37 6.23
N HIS A 303 -41.45 -18.43 5.52
CA HIS A 303 -42.20 -17.21 5.20
C HIS A 303 -42.78 -16.53 6.44
N LYS A 304 -43.19 -17.29 7.46
CA LYS A 304 -43.67 -16.77 8.75
C LYS A 304 -42.54 -16.05 9.50
N LEU A 305 -41.38 -16.70 9.66
CA LEU A 305 -40.21 -16.12 10.33
C LEU A 305 -39.69 -14.89 9.57
N ARG A 306 -39.62 -14.95 8.24
CA ARG A 306 -39.22 -13.78 7.43
C ARG A 306 -40.15 -12.60 7.66
N LYS A 307 -41.46 -12.80 7.58
CA LYS A 307 -42.45 -11.74 7.82
C LYS A 307 -42.36 -11.17 9.24
N GLU A 308 -42.01 -12.00 10.22
CA GLU A 308 -41.77 -11.55 11.59
C GLU A 308 -40.52 -10.67 11.68
N PHE A 309 -39.39 -11.10 11.10
CA PHE A 309 -38.14 -10.33 11.11
C PHE A 309 -38.22 -9.05 10.28
N MET A 310 -39.09 -9.01 9.27
CA MET A 310 -39.37 -7.81 8.48
C MET A 310 -39.99 -6.67 9.31
N LYS A 311 -40.58 -6.96 10.47
CA LYS A 311 -41.10 -5.92 11.37
C LYS A 311 -39.98 -5.10 12.01
N ASP A 312 -38.77 -5.65 12.10
CA ASP A 312 -37.60 -4.94 12.61
C ASP A 312 -36.91 -4.16 11.48
N LYS A 313 -36.97 -2.83 11.58
CA LYS A 313 -36.37 -1.91 10.61
C LYS A 313 -34.84 -2.03 10.51
N LYS A 314 -34.18 -2.62 11.52
CA LYS A 314 -32.73 -2.93 11.45
C LYS A 314 -32.43 -4.10 10.52
N LEU A 315 -33.42 -4.95 10.23
CA LEU A 315 -33.26 -6.17 9.45
C LEU A 315 -33.84 -6.07 8.04
N CYS A 316 -34.88 -5.27 7.84
CA CYS A 316 -35.55 -5.12 6.56
C CYS A 316 -35.92 -3.66 6.26
N ARG A 317 -35.76 -3.26 5.00
CA ARG A 317 -36.24 -2.01 4.44
C ARG A 317 -37.04 -2.29 3.17
N THR A 318 -38.25 -1.74 3.11
CA THR A 318 -39.14 -1.85 1.95
C THR A 318 -39.03 -0.60 1.09
N ARG A 319 -38.78 -0.78 -0.21
CA ARG A 319 -38.82 0.28 -1.23
C ARG A 319 -40.12 0.16 -2.02
N TYR A 320 -40.85 1.26 -2.13
CA TYR A 320 -42.04 1.38 -2.96
C TYR A 320 -41.65 1.94 -4.33
N LEU A 321 -42.34 1.52 -5.38
CA LEU A 321 -42.14 2.02 -6.74
C LEU A 321 -42.51 3.51 -6.81
N ASP A 322 -43.62 3.88 -6.18
CA ASP A 322 -43.99 5.27 -5.90
C ASP A 322 -43.85 5.55 -4.39
N PRO A 323 -42.89 6.38 -3.96
CA PRO A 323 -42.68 6.73 -2.55
C PRO A 323 -43.88 7.40 -1.88
N ASN A 324 -44.76 8.05 -2.64
CA ASN A 324 -45.92 8.76 -2.11
C ASN A 324 -47.18 7.88 -2.02
N ASN A 325 -47.11 6.65 -2.55
CA ASN A 325 -48.22 5.70 -2.55
C ASN A 325 -47.80 4.36 -1.92
N THR A 326 -48.19 4.14 -0.66
CA THR A 326 -47.91 2.90 0.08
C THR A 326 -48.67 1.67 -0.45
N GLY A 327 -49.59 1.86 -1.42
CA GLY A 327 -50.25 0.78 -2.16
C GLY A 327 -49.55 0.39 -3.47
N SER A 328 -48.49 1.11 -3.87
CA SER A 328 -47.73 0.78 -5.08
C SER A 328 -46.92 -0.51 -4.92
N SER A 329 -46.46 -1.07 -6.05
CA SER A 329 -45.60 -2.25 -6.05
C SER A 329 -44.35 -1.99 -5.20
N ARG A 330 -43.93 -2.98 -4.42
CA ARG A 330 -42.86 -2.84 -3.44
C ARG A 330 -41.84 -3.96 -3.54
N LYS A 331 -40.59 -3.64 -3.20
CA LYS A 331 -39.48 -4.60 -3.08
C LYS A 331 -38.83 -4.48 -1.71
N ASP A 332 -38.58 -5.62 -1.08
CA ASP A 332 -37.93 -5.69 0.23
C ASP A 332 -36.43 -5.97 0.11
N PHE A 333 -35.66 -5.26 0.92
CA PHE A 333 -34.21 -5.36 1.03
C PHE A 333 -33.81 -5.69 2.47
N TYR A 334 -32.82 -6.54 2.65
CA TYR A 334 -32.47 -7.15 3.92
C TYR A 334 -31.02 -6.87 4.31
N SER A 335 -30.83 -6.61 5.61
CA SER A 335 -29.49 -6.52 6.20
C SER A 335 -28.91 -7.93 6.37
N PRO A 336 -27.59 -8.15 6.18
CA PRO A 336 -26.94 -9.44 6.46
C PRO A 336 -27.11 -9.90 7.91
N LEU A 337 -27.41 -8.97 8.83
CA LEU A 337 -27.74 -9.29 10.23
C LEU A 337 -28.97 -10.22 10.36
N ILE A 338 -29.84 -10.27 9.36
CA ILE A 338 -31.02 -11.14 9.38
C ILE A 338 -30.64 -12.62 9.47
N TYR A 339 -29.46 -13.02 8.95
CA TYR A 339 -28.97 -14.40 9.09
C TYR A 339 -28.76 -14.78 10.56
N LYS A 340 -28.34 -13.85 11.43
CA LYS A 340 -28.18 -14.13 12.87
C LYS A 340 -29.52 -14.45 13.55
N LYS A 341 -30.63 -13.92 13.04
CA LYS A 341 -31.96 -14.28 13.53
C LYS A 341 -32.35 -15.68 13.07
N PHE A 342 -32.07 -16.01 11.80
CA PHE A 342 -32.31 -17.36 11.27
C PHE A 342 -31.43 -18.45 11.89
N ASP A 343 -30.23 -18.10 12.39
CA ASP A 343 -29.34 -19.01 13.12
C ASP A 343 -30.02 -19.66 14.35
N LYS A 344 -31.06 -19.01 14.92
CA LYS A 344 -31.82 -19.54 16.07
C LYS A 344 -32.86 -20.59 15.69
N HIS A 345 -33.16 -20.74 14.41
CA HIS A 345 -34.27 -21.56 13.91
C HIS A 345 -33.82 -22.65 12.92
N TYR A 346 -32.58 -22.58 12.42
CA TYR A 346 -32.03 -23.51 11.44
C TYR A 346 -30.63 -23.99 11.84
N THR A 347 -30.26 -25.18 11.37
CA THR A 347 -28.98 -25.83 11.70
C THR A 347 -27.94 -25.45 10.65
N LYS A 348 -26.84 -24.83 11.09
CA LYS A 348 -25.74 -24.42 10.20
C LYS A 348 -25.05 -25.63 9.57
N LYS A 349 -24.66 -25.50 8.31
CA LYS A 349 -23.70 -26.43 7.70
C LYS A 349 -22.37 -26.30 8.46
N LYS A 350 -21.72 -27.43 8.71
CA LYS A 350 -20.39 -27.49 9.32
C LYS A 350 -19.35 -26.95 8.36
#